data_AF-A0A7E6CEQ2-F1
#
_entry.id   AF-A0A7E6CEQ2-F1
#
_cell.length_a   1.000
_cell.length_b   1.000
_cell.length_c   1.000
_cell.angle_alpha   90.00
_cell.angle_beta   90.00
_cell.angle_gamma   90.00
#
_symmetry.space_group_name_H-M   'P 1'
#
loop_
_entity.id
_entity.type
_entity.pdbx_description
1 polymer ?
#
loop_
_entity_poly.entity_id
_entity_poly.type
_entity_poly.pdbx_seq_one_letter_code
_entity_poly.pdbx_strand_id
1 'polypeptide(L)'
;MATIRFGFGRLNFYLLKRRSFLLLKLIAVVFAVLLFCEFLIYYLVIFQCNWPKVKTSAYDSEQETHETVLKAMFLADTHLLGEVRGHWLDKLRREWQMERAFQTALWLLQPEVVFILGDIFDEGKWSSSQAWADDVVRFQKMFRHPPHVQLKVVAGNHDIGFHYQMDTYRIKRFEKVFNPERLFSWKGINFVMVNSVALEGDGCNICSEAEAELMEISHKLNCSRELLWWLQPRLVLSGHTHSACEMLHGAGIPELSVPSFSWRNRNNPSFIMGSMTPTKYALAKCYLPQEDTVLITYCGAAGFLVVIMLVDLGLLASPFLLGCKLLRKFKTV
;
A
#
# COMPACT_ATOMS: atom_id res chain seq x y z
N MET A 1 27.51 -71.01 22.21
CA MET A 1 26.87 -70.22 21.15
C MET A 1 26.61 -68.81 21.68
N ALA A 2 27.44 -67.84 21.28
CA ALA A 2 27.21 -66.44 21.61
C ALA A 2 26.19 -65.86 20.60
N THR A 3 25.03 -65.43 21.09
CA THR A 3 24.04 -64.71 20.30
C THR A 3 24.49 -63.27 20.12
N ILE A 4 25.08 -62.97 18.96
CA ILE A 4 25.34 -61.61 18.50
C ILE A 4 23.98 -60.97 18.19
N ARG A 5 23.44 -60.21 19.15
CA ARG A 5 22.21 -59.42 18.96
C ARG A 5 22.55 -58.19 18.12
N PHE A 6 22.03 -58.15 16.89
CA PHE A 6 22.10 -57.02 15.97
C PHE A 6 21.53 -55.73 16.60
N GLY A 7 22.41 -54.85 17.10
CA GLY A 7 22.07 -53.50 17.58
C GLY A 7 21.83 -52.46 16.46
N PHE A 8 21.96 -52.87 15.19
CA PHE A 8 21.96 -51.97 14.03
C PHE A 8 20.58 -51.35 13.73
N GLY A 9 19.48 -52.08 13.96
CA GLY A 9 18.12 -51.59 13.67
C GLY A 9 17.62 -50.49 14.62
N ARG A 10 18.02 -50.52 15.90
CA ARG A 10 17.58 -49.54 16.91
C ARG A 10 18.28 -48.19 16.78
N LEU A 11 19.57 -48.21 16.41
CA LEU A 11 20.38 -47.01 16.17
C LEU A 11 19.93 -46.29 14.89
N ASN A 12 19.67 -47.05 13.82
CA ASN A 12 19.13 -46.50 12.56
C ASN A 12 17.73 -45.89 12.75
N PHE A 13 16.86 -46.52 13.55
CA PHE A 13 15.54 -45.96 13.85
C PHE A 13 15.63 -44.67 14.68
N TYR A 14 16.56 -44.59 15.64
CA TYR A 14 16.80 -43.37 16.42
C TYR A 14 17.36 -42.23 15.56
N LEU A 15 18.33 -42.51 14.69
CA LEU A 15 18.91 -41.54 13.76
C LEU A 15 17.85 -41.04 12.75
N LEU A 16 17.00 -41.94 12.23
CA LEU A 16 15.92 -41.59 11.33
C LEU A 16 14.86 -40.71 12.03
N LYS A 17 14.46 -41.06 13.25
CA LYS A 17 13.51 -40.28 14.07
C LYS A 17 14.08 -38.91 14.44
N ARG A 18 15.37 -38.82 14.77
CA ARG A 18 16.07 -37.56 15.07
C ARG A 18 16.15 -36.64 13.85
N ARG A 19 16.54 -37.17 12.68
CA ARG A 19 16.57 -36.41 11.41
C ARG A 19 15.19 -35.93 10.99
N SER A 20 14.16 -36.78 11.15
CA SER A 20 12.77 -36.42 10.87
C SER A 20 12.28 -35.28 11.78
N PHE A 21 12.61 -35.32 13.08
CA PHE A 21 12.24 -34.26 14.02
C PHE A 21 12.98 -32.94 13.77
N LEU A 22 14.26 -32.99 13.39
CA LEU A 22 15.01 -31.80 12.96
C LEU A 22 14.35 -31.17 11.71
N LEU A 23 14.10 -31.98 10.68
CA LEU A 23 13.48 -31.50 9.45
C LEU A 23 12.12 -30.82 9.73
N LEU A 24 11.29 -31.43 10.58
CA LEU A 24 9.99 -30.85 10.97
C LEU A 24 10.15 -29.49 11.65
N LYS A 25 11.15 -29.32 12.52
CA LYS A 25 11.45 -28.03 13.16
C LYS A 25 11.88 -26.97 12.14
N LEU A 26 12.77 -27.32 11.21
CA LEU A 26 13.23 -26.39 10.18
C LEU A 26 12.07 -25.92 9.31
N ILE A 27 11.22 -26.87 8.86
CA ILE A 27 10.01 -26.57 8.09
C ILE A 27 9.07 -25.67 8.89
N ALA A 28 8.84 -25.97 10.17
CA ALA A 28 7.97 -25.16 11.02
C ALA A 28 8.48 -23.72 11.18
N VAL A 29 9.79 -23.51 11.36
CA VAL A 29 10.39 -22.18 11.46
C VAL A 29 10.27 -21.43 10.13
N VAL A 30 10.62 -22.06 9.00
CA VAL A 30 10.49 -21.45 7.67
C VAL A 30 9.03 -21.05 7.41
N PHE A 31 8.09 -21.95 7.67
CA PHE A 31 6.66 -21.68 7.50
C PHE A 31 6.17 -20.55 8.41
N ALA A 32 6.56 -20.53 9.68
CA ALA A 32 6.17 -19.48 10.61
C ALA A 32 6.67 -18.10 10.18
N VAL A 33 7.91 -18.02 9.69
CA VAL A 33 8.51 -16.77 9.22
C VAL A 33 7.85 -16.30 7.93
N LEU A 34 7.61 -17.20 6.97
CA LEU A 34 6.86 -16.87 5.75
C LEU A 34 5.44 -16.39 6.09
N LEU A 35 4.72 -17.10 6.96
CA LEU A 35 3.38 -16.71 7.40
C LEU A 35 3.40 -15.33 8.08
N PHE A 36 4.41 -15.04 8.89
CA PHE A 36 4.55 -13.74 9.53
C PHE A 36 4.83 -12.62 8.52
N CYS A 37 5.91 -12.75 7.75
CA CYS A 37 6.41 -11.73 6.84
C CYS A 37 5.51 -11.50 5.62
N GLU A 38 4.87 -12.55 5.10
CA GLU A 38 4.05 -12.46 3.89
C GLU A 38 2.57 -12.25 4.15
N PHE A 39 2.12 -12.37 5.41
CA PHE A 39 0.70 -12.27 5.73
C PHE A 39 0.43 -11.52 7.05
N LEU A 40 0.85 -12.03 8.20
CA LEU A 40 0.41 -11.50 9.51
C LEU A 40 0.91 -10.08 9.79
N ILE A 41 2.10 -9.71 9.33
CA ILE A 41 2.68 -8.40 9.60
C ILE A 41 1.80 -7.24 9.07
N TYR A 42 1.11 -7.44 7.95
CA TYR A 42 0.19 -6.44 7.39
C TYR A 42 -1.00 -6.20 8.32
N TYR A 43 -1.57 -7.26 8.89
CA TYR A 43 -2.66 -7.13 9.86
C TYR A 43 -2.18 -6.43 11.12
N LEU A 44 -1.01 -6.79 11.64
CA LEU A 44 -0.45 -6.18 12.86
C LEU A 44 -0.20 -4.68 12.69
N VAL A 45 0.32 -4.25 11.55
CA VAL A 45 0.62 -2.84 11.30
C VAL A 45 -0.65 -2.05 11.00
N ILE A 46 -1.52 -2.54 10.11
CA ILE A 46 -2.73 -1.81 9.69
C ILE A 46 -3.78 -1.77 10.80
N PHE A 47 -3.88 -2.79 11.66
CA PHE A 47 -4.81 -2.80 12.79
C PHE A 47 -4.58 -1.66 13.79
N GLN A 48 -3.40 -1.06 13.80
CA GLN A 48 -3.08 0.09 14.66
C GLN A 48 -3.69 1.40 14.13
N CYS A 49 -4.17 1.41 12.88
CA CYS A 49 -4.74 2.58 12.24
C CYS A 49 -6.22 2.75 12.62
N ASN A 50 -6.60 3.98 12.95
CA ASN A 50 -7.98 4.33 13.27
C ASN A 50 -8.45 5.49 12.40
N TRP A 51 -9.73 5.45 12.01
CA TRP A 51 -10.36 6.56 11.32
C TRP A 51 -10.29 7.84 12.16
N PRO A 52 -9.78 8.96 11.61
CA PRO A 52 -9.66 10.21 12.36
C PRO A 52 -11.04 10.79 12.67
N LYS A 53 -11.21 11.36 13.87
CA LYS A 53 -12.48 11.99 14.27
C LYS A 53 -12.57 13.40 13.69
N VAL A 54 -13.67 13.71 13.02
CA VAL A 54 -13.98 15.07 12.57
C VAL A 54 -14.36 15.92 13.78
N LYS A 55 -13.74 17.10 13.94
CA LYS A 55 -14.03 18.00 15.07
C LYS A 55 -15.42 18.64 14.91
N THR A 56 -16.41 18.18 15.64
CA THR A 56 -17.69 18.89 15.83
C THR A 56 -17.51 20.03 16.83
N SER A 57 -18.14 21.18 16.57
CA SER A 57 -18.07 22.36 17.44
C SER A 57 -18.94 22.10 18.66
N ALA A 58 -18.53 22.55 19.86
CA ALA A 58 -19.35 22.42 21.08
C ALA A 58 -20.70 23.17 21.01
N TYR A 59 -20.90 24.03 20.00
CA TYR A 59 -22.15 24.74 19.72
C TYR A 59 -23.14 23.90 18.89
N ASP A 60 -22.68 22.82 18.24
CA ASP A 60 -23.50 21.93 17.40
C ASP A 60 -24.13 20.78 18.21
N SER A 61 -23.90 20.71 19.54
CA SER A 61 -24.37 19.61 20.39
C SER A 61 -25.88 19.61 20.66
N GLU A 62 -26.61 20.66 20.30
CA GLU A 62 -28.08 20.72 20.43
C GLU A 62 -28.82 20.39 19.11
N GLN A 63 -28.09 20.23 18.01
CA GLN A 63 -28.61 19.77 16.72
C GLN A 63 -27.70 18.66 16.18
N GLU A 64 -27.77 17.47 16.79
CA GLU A 64 -27.27 16.24 16.17
C GLU A 64 -28.14 15.89 14.94
N THR A 65 -27.96 16.63 13.85
CA THR A 65 -28.08 15.99 12.55
C THR A 65 -26.91 15.00 12.47
N HIS A 66 -27.20 13.71 12.41
CA HIS A 66 -26.20 12.68 12.11
C HIS A 66 -25.61 12.95 10.71
N GLU A 67 -24.66 13.88 10.58
CA GLU A 67 -23.93 14.09 9.34
C GLU A 67 -23.24 12.77 8.99
N THR A 68 -23.58 12.24 7.81
CA THR A 68 -23.02 10.96 7.37
C THR A 68 -21.55 11.14 7.04
N VAL A 69 -20.69 10.69 7.95
CA VAL A 69 -19.24 10.72 7.75
C VAL A 69 -18.88 9.75 6.62
N LEU A 70 -18.18 10.25 5.61
CA LEU A 70 -17.55 9.48 4.56
C LEU A 70 -16.18 9.00 5.02
N LYS A 71 -15.93 7.70 4.92
CA LYS A 71 -14.61 7.09 5.10
C LYS A 71 -13.94 6.87 3.75
N ALA A 72 -12.91 7.67 3.46
CA ALA A 72 -12.16 7.60 2.21
C ALA A 72 -10.69 7.20 2.46
N MET A 73 -10.16 6.31 1.63
CA MET A 73 -8.73 5.99 1.59
C MET A 73 -8.08 6.64 0.36
N PHE A 74 -6.88 7.17 0.51
CA PHE A 74 -6.10 7.79 -0.55
C PHE A 74 -4.73 7.10 -0.65
N LEU A 75 -4.46 6.49 -1.79
CA LEU A 75 -3.20 5.87 -2.17
C LEU A 75 -2.54 6.72 -3.25
N ALA A 76 -1.23 6.64 -3.39
CA ALA A 76 -0.49 7.26 -4.49
C ALA A 76 0.72 6.40 -4.87
N ASP A 77 1.25 6.66 -6.07
CA ASP A 77 2.55 6.18 -6.54
C ASP A 77 2.71 4.66 -6.31
N THR A 78 1.81 3.85 -6.86
CA THR A 78 1.89 2.39 -6.73
C THR A 78 3.03 1.82 -7.59
N HIS A 79 3.36 2.46 -8.71
CA HIS A 79 4.43 2.08 -9.64
C HIS A 79 4.48 0.57 -9.91
N LEU A 80 3.42 0.04 -10.51
CA LEU A 80 3.42 -1.33 -11.03
C LEU A 80 4.56 -1.47 -12.04
N LEU A 81 5.51 -2.36 -11.74
CA LEU A 81 6.67 -2.59 -12.60
C LEU A 81 6.22 -3.12 -13.96
N GLY A 82 6.65 -2.42 -15.02
CA GLY A 82 6.38 -2.81 -16.40
C GLY A 82 7.31 -3.90 -16.90
N GLU A 83 7.14 -4.27 -18.16
CA GLU A 83 7.90 -5.33 -18.83
C GLU A 83 9.34 -4.91 -19.17
N VAL A 84 9.59 -3.62 -19.42
CA VAL A 84 10.82 -3.15 -20.07
C VAL A 84 11.99 -3.06 -19.09
N ARG A 85 11.78 -2.42 -17.94
CA ARG A 85 12.79 -2.17 -16.91
C ARG A 85 12.51 -2.94 -15.61
N GLY A 86 11.35 -3.58 -15.51
CA GLY A 86 10.96 -4.32 -14.31
C GLY A 86 11.67 -5.67 -14.18
N HIS A 87 12.40 -5.87 -13.07
CA HIS A 87 12.96 -7.18 -12.74
C HIS A 87 11.88 -8.11 -12.16
N TRP A 88 11.80 -9.36 -12.64
CA TRP A 88 10.71 -10.29 -12.27
C TRP A 88 10.59 -10.56 -10.76
N LEU A 89 11.71 -10.64 -10.03
CA LEU A 89 11.68 -10.87 -8.58
C LEU A 89 11.20 -9.63 -7.83
N ASP A 90 11.59 -8.45 -8.30
CA ASP A 90 11.16 -7.18 -7.73
C ASP A 90 9.65 -7.02 -7.96
N LYS A 91 9.23 -7.26 -9.21
CA LYS A 91 7.83 -7.33 -9.62
C LYS A 91 7.00 -8.23 -8.70
N LEU A 92 7.42 -9.48 -8.53
CA LEU A 92 6.77 -10.44 -7.61
C LEU A 92 6.65 -9.89 -6.19
N ARG A 93 7.74 -9.31 -5.65
CA ARG A 93 7.79 -8.85 -4.26
C ARG A 93 6.93 -7.62 -4.01
N ARG A 94 7.05 -6.58 -4.86
CA ARG A 94 6.31 -5.32 -4.72
C ARG A 94 4.81 -5.54 -4.93
N GLU A 95 4.44 -6.36 -5.91
CA GLU A 95 3.04 -6.66 -6.20
C GLU A 95 2.38 -7.49 -5.10
N TRP A 96 3.11 -8.49 -4.58
CA TRP A 96 2.64 -9.23 -3.42
C TRP A 96 2.41 -8.27 -2.23
N GLN A 97 3.34 -7.36 -1.97
CA GLN A 97 3.18 -6.36 -0.91
C GLN A 97 1.96 -5.49 -1.11
N MET A 98 1.80 -4.90 -2.29
CA MET A 98 0.66 -4.02 -2.58
C MET A 98 -0.67 -4.76 -2.48
N GLU A 99 -0.76 -5.99 -3.03
CA GLU A 99 -1.97 -6.80 -2.92
C GLU A 99 -2.27 -7.12 -1.44
N ARG A 100 -1.29 -7.59 -0.67
CA ARG A 100 -1.51 -7.91 0.75
C ARG A 100 -1.90 -6.68 1.56
N ALA A 101 -1.22 -5.56 1.38
CA ALA A 101 -1.53 -4.31 2.05
C ALA A 101 -2.94 -3.82 1.72
N PHE A 102 -3.30 -3.77 0.43
CA PHE A 102 -4.60 -3.27 -0.02
C PHE A 102 -5.76 -4.16 0.47
N GLN A 103 -5.65 -5.48 0.28
CA GLN A 103 -6.70 -6.41 0.71
C GLN A 103 -6.87 -6.41 2.24
N THR A 104 -5.78 -6.29 2.99
CA THR A 104 -5.83 -6.20 4.47
C THR A 104 -6.45 -4.88 4.92
N ALA A 105 -6.12 -3.77 4.27
CA ALA A 105 -6.69 -2.47 4.57
C ALA A 105 -8.19 -2.41 4.27
N LEU A 106 -8.65 -2.96 3.14
CA LEU A 106 -10.09 -3.08 2.84
C LEU A 106 -10.81 -3.91 3.91
N TRP A 107 -10.23 -5.03 4.31
CA TRP A 107 -10.82 -5.93 5.31
C TRP A 107 -10.96 -5.26 6.68
N LEU A 108 -9.90 -4.62 7.17
CA LEU A 108 -9.86 -4.05 8.52
C LEU A 108 -10.53 -2.68 8.61
N LEU A 109 -10.34 -1.81 7.62
CA LEU A 109 -10.75 -0.41 7.69
C LEU A 109 -12.12 -0.16 7.04
N GLN A 110 -12.54 -1.02 6.11
CA GLN A 110 -13.82 -0.93 5.40
C GLN A 110 -14.13 0.50 4.89
N PRO A 111 -13.26 1.08 4.03
CA PRO A 111 -13.54 2.37 3.41
C PRO A 111 -14.76 2.28 2.48
N GLU A 112 -15.42 3.40 2.24
CA GLU A 112 -16.49 3.48 1.24
C GLU A 112 -15.96 3.87 -0.14
N VAL A 113 -14.88 4.66 -0.16
CA VAL A 113 -14.24 5.15 -1.38
C VAL A 113 -12.73 5.02 -1.24
N VAL A 114 -12.08 4.57 -2.30
CA VAL A 114 -10.63 4.53 -2.45
C VAL A 114 -10.26 5.42 -3.63
N PHE A 115 -9.29 6.32 -3.43
CA PHE A 115 -8.67 7.11 -4.47
C PHE A 115 -7.23 6.63 -4.69
N ILE A 116 -6.79 6.52 -5.95
CA ILE A 116 -5.40 6.30 -6.33
C ILE A 116 -4.92 7.51 -7.13
N LEU A 117 -3.98 8.25 -6.58
CA LEU A 117 -3.53 9.56 -7.07
C LEU A 117 -2.28 9.45 -7.95
N GLY A 118 -2.46 8.90 -9.14
CA GLY A 118 -1.41 8.87 -10.16
C GLY A 118 -0.32 7.82 -9.97
N ASP A 119 0.50 7.71 -11.01
CA ASP A 119 1.64 6.81 -11.15
C ASP A 119 1.29 5.37 -10.75
N ILE A 120 0.21 4.88 -11.37
CA ILE A 120 -0.30 3.53 -11.18
C ILE A 120 0.73 2.56 -11.75
N PHE A 121 1.12 2.78 -13.00
CA PHE A 121 2.10 2.00 -13.74
C PHE A 121 3.42 2.75 -13.84
N ASP A 122 4.55 2.07 -13.68
CA ASP A 122 5.88 2.69 -13.80
C ASP A 122 6.25 3.02 -15.26
N GLU A 123 5.68 2.27 -16.20
CA GLU A 123 6.06 2.26 -17.61
C GLU A 123 4.91 2.59 -18.56
N GLY A 124 3.75 2.99 -18.03
CA GLY A 124 2.56 3.29 -18.82
C GLY A 124 2.91 4.12 -20.05
N LYS A 125 3.56 5.27 -19.86
CA LYS A 125 3.95 6.20 -20.92
C LYS A 125 4.75 5.62 -22.11
N TRP A 126 5.40 4.47 -21.98
CA TRP A 126 6.12 3.85 -23.10
C TRP A 126 5.78 2.37 -23.33
N SER A 127 4.81 1.82 -22.61
CA SER A 127 4.42 0.42 -22.74
C SER A 127 3.72 0.14 -24.08
N SER A 128 3.98 -1.06 -24.62
CA SER A 128 3.24 -1.58 -25.77
C SER A 128 1.77 -1.81 -25.41
N SER A 129 0.87 -1.92 -26.41
CA SER A 129 -0.55 -2.22 -26.16
C SER A 129 -0.74 -3.53 -25.36
N GLN A 130 0.11 -4.54 -25.60
CA GLN A 130 0.04 -5.81 -24.90
C GLN A 130 0.53 -5.68 -23.45
N ALA A 131 1.70 -5.06 -23.23
CA ALA A 131 2.25 -4.82 -21.90
C ALA A 131 1.27 -3.98 -21.05
N TRP A 132 0.64 -2.97 -21.64
CA TRP A 132 -0.43 -2.20 -21.01
C TRP A 132 -1.60 -3.09 -20.56
N ALA A 133 -2.10 -3.96 -21.44
CA ALA A 133 -3.21 -4.85 -21.10
C ALA A 133 -2.84 -5.82 -19.97
N ASP A 134 -1.63 -6.38 -20.00
CA ASP A 134 -1.13 -7.28 -18.96
C ASP A 134 -0.98 -6.56 -17.62
N ASP A 135 -0.48 -5.32 -17.64
CA ASP A 135 -0.36 -4.48 -16.44
C ASP A 135 -1.74 -4.12 -15.86
N VAL A 136 -2.73 -3.82 -16.71
CA VAL A 136 -4.12 -3.57 -16.29
C VAL A 136 -4.74 -4.80 -15.62
N VAL A 137 -4.53 -6.00 -16.16
CA VAL A 137 -5.03 -7.24 -15.54
C VAL A 137 -4.43 -7.43 -14.14
N ARG A 138 -3.12 -7.16 -13.98
CA ARG A 138 -2.45 -7.24 -12.67
C ARG A 138 -2.98 -6.19 -11.71
N PHE A 139 -3.18 -4.95 -12.17
CA PHE A 139 -3.81 -3.90 -11.38
C PHE A 139 -5.18 -4.33 -10.86
N GLN A 140 -6.07 -4.81 -11.75
CA GLN A 140 -7.41 -5.25 -11.38
C GLN A 140 -7.40 -6.40 -10.37
N LYS A 141 -6.44 -7.33 -10.49
CA LYS A 141 -6.26 -8.42 -9.53
C LYS A 141 -5.85 -7.93 -8.15
N MET A 142 -4.88 -7.01 -8.08
CA MET A 142 -4.31 -6.53 -6.81
C MET A 142 -5.28 -5.59 -6.08
N PHE A 143 -5.88 -4.67 -6.81
CA PHE A 143 -6.81 -3.67 -6.30
C PHE A 143 -8.28 -4.10 -6.41
N ARG A 144 -8.53 -5.42 -6.43
CA ARG A 144 -9.89 -5.97 -6.40
C ARG A 144 -10.61 -5.51 -5.14
N HIS A 145 -11.86 -5.10 -5.29
CA HIS A 145 -12.67 -4.56 -4.22
C HIS A 145 -14.13 -5.00 -4.40
N PRO A 146 -14.92 -5.07 -3.32
CA PRO A 146 -16.32 -5.43 -3.43
C PRO A 146 -17.13 -4.30 -4.09
N PRO A 147 -18.28 -4.59 -4.73
CA PRO A 147 -19.03 -3.61 -5.53
C PRO A 147 -19.52 -2.36 -4.78
N HIS A 148 -19.61 -2.42 -3.45
CA HIS A 148 -20.05 -1.29 -2.63
C HIS A 148 -18.93 -0.27 -2.37
N VAL A 149 -17.66 -0.64 -2.61
CA VAL A 149 -16.52 0.27 -2.47
C VAL A 149 -16.27 0.94 -3.82
N GLN A 150 -16.25 2.27 -3.86
CA GLN A 150 -15.93 3.01 -5.07
C GLN A 150 -14.41 3.12 -5.23
N LEU A 151 -13.88 2.86 -6.41
CA LEU A 151 -12.47 3.11 -6.75
C LEU A 151 -12.38 4.23 -7.78
N LYS A 152 -11.64 5.29 -7.46
CA LYS A 152 -11.42 6.45 -8.33
C LYS A 152 -9.92 6.62 -8.57
N VAL A 153 -9.52 6.77 -9.82
CA VAL A 153 -8.12 6.76 -10.22
C VAL A 153 -7.82 8.00 -11.06
N VAL A 154 -6.74 8.70 -10.72
CA VAL A 154 -6.21 9.85 -11.46
C VAL A 154 -4.93 9.44 -12.16
N ALA A 155 -4.67 9.97 -13.35
CA ALA A 155 -3.44 9.69 -14.10
C ALA A 155 -2.24 10.45 -13.52
N GLY A 156 -1.07 9.80 -13.52
CA GLY A 156 0.23 10.43 -13.28
C GLY A 156 1.12 10.44 -14.52
N ASN A 157 2.29 11.06 -14.40
CA ASN A 157 3.22 11.22 -15.50
C ASN A 157 3.83 9.88 -15.97
N HIS A 158 3.93 8.87 -15.10
CA HIS A 158 4.34 7.53 -15.49
C HIS A 158 3.27 6.78 -16.28
N ASP A 159 1.99 7.09 -16.07
CA ASP A 159 0.87 6.44 -16.76
C ASP A 159 0.71 6.92 -18.21
N ILE A 160 0.72 8.23 -18.40
CA ILE A 160 0.36 8.87 -19.69
C ILE A 160 1.48 9.69 -20.33
N GLY A 161 2.60 9.90 -19.63
CA GLY A 161 3.72 10.73 -20.10
C GLY A 161 3.57 12.19 -19.71
N PHE A 162 4.69 12.92 -19.59
CA PHE A 162 4.70 14.36 -19.27
C PHE A 162 5.00 15.19 -20.52
N HIS A 163 4.26 16.29 -20.71
CA HIS A 163 4.43 17.24 -21.81
C HIS A 163 4.53 16.53 -23.17
N TYR A 164 5.66 16.61 -23.88
CA TYR A 164 5.84 16.02 -25.23
C TYR A 164 5.69 14.50 -25.29
N GLN A 165 5.76 13.80 -24.15
CA GLN A 165 5.53 12.36 -24.08
C GLN A 165 4.05 12.00 -23.98
N MET A 166 3.21 12.97 -23.63
CA MET A 166 1.77 12.80 -23.55
C MET A 166 1.18 12.79 -24.97
N ASP A 167 0.31 11.83 -25.24
CA ASP A 167 -0.47 11.82 -26.49
C ASP A 167 -1.89 11.32 -26.26
N THR A 168 -2.75 11.58 -27.26
CA THR A 168 -4.16 11.21 -27.24
C THR A 168 -4.38 9.70 -27.10
N TYR A 169 -3.49 8.85 -27.63
CA TYR A 169 -3.62 7.40 -27.52
C TYR A 169 -3.41 6.95 -26.07
N ARG A 170 -2.38 7.46 -25.40
CA ARG A 170 -2.04 7.15 -24.00
C ARG A 170 -3.13 7.62 -23.04
N ILE A 171 -3.66 8.81 -23.25
CA ILE A 171 -4.79 9.35 -22.46
C ILE A 171 -6.03 8.48 -22.68
N LYS A 172 -6.44 8.26 -23.93
CA LYS A 172 -7.68 7.51 -24.22
C LYS A 172 -7.64 6.08 -23.73
N ARG A 173 -6.49 5.39 -23.80
CA ARG A 173 -6.41 4.02 -23.26
C ARG A 173 -6.44 4.01 -21.72
N PHE A 174 -5.91 5.03 -21.06
CA PHE A 174 -6.03 5.19 -19.60
C PHE A 174 -7.49 5.42 -19.23
N GLU A 175 -8.15 6.38 -19.90
CA GLU A 175 -9.56 6.72 -19.68
C GLU A 175 -10.48 5.53 -19.94
N LYS A 176 -10.19 4.72 -20.96
CA LYS A 176 -10.93 3.48 -21.25
C LYS A 176 -10.91 2.48 -20.10
N VAL A 177 -9.83 2.42 -19.32
CA VAL A 177 -9.68 1.47 -18.21
C VAL A 177 -10.27 2.02 -16.93
N PHE A 178 -9.96 3.27 -16.61
CA PHE A 178 -10.27 3.85 -15.30
C PHE A 178 -11.53 4.70 -15.28
N ASN A 179 -12.05 5.09 -16.45
CA ASN A 179 -13.20 5.99 -16.62
C ASN A 179 -13.15 7.15 -15.62
N PRO A 180 -12.10 8.00 -15.66
CA PRO A 180 -11.90 9.04 -14.66
C PRO A 180 -13.03 10.06 -14.76
N GLU A 181 -13.99 9.98 -13.85
CA GLU A 181 -14.95 11.05 -13.63
C GLU A 181 -14.18 12.30 -13.24
N ARG A 182 -14.49 13.47 -13.82
CA ARG A 182 -13.85 14.72 -13.40
C ARG A 182 -14.44 15.28 -12.13
N LEU A 183 -15.75 15.08 -11.93
CA LEU A 183 -16.49 15.46 -10.72
C LEU A 183 -17.23 14.22 -10.19
N PHE A 184 -16.87 13.80 -8.98
CA PHE A 184 -17.54 12.73 -8.26
C PHE A 184 -18.17 13.29 -6.99
N SER A 185 -19.47 13.10 -6.82
CA SER A 185 -20.22 13.54 -5.65
C SER A 185 -20.67 12.36 -4.81
N TRP A 186 -20.33 12.35 -3.52
CA TRP A 186 -20.71 11.27 -2.61
C TRP A 186 -20.97 11.81 -1.22
N LYS A 187 -22.09 11.42 -0.59
CA LYS A 187 -22.52 11.92 0.74
C LYS A 187 -22.48 13.47 0.86
N GLY A 188 -22.86 14.17 -0.21
CA GLY A 188 -22.85 15.64 -0.24
C GLY A 188 -21.45 16.28 -0.33
N ILE A 189 -20.41 15.48 -0.59
CA ILE A 189 -19.03 15.95 -0.78
C ILE A 189 -18.70 15.87 -2.27
N ASN A 190 -18.14 16.95 -2.81
CA ASN A 190 -17.66 17.01 -4.18
C ASN A 190 -16.16 16.76 -4.25
N PHE A 191 -15.76 15.80 -5.07
CA PHE A 191 -14.37 15.50 -5.41
C PHE A 191 -14.12 15.89 -6.85
N VAL A 192 -13.15 16.78 -7.07
CA VAL A 192 -12.68 17.11 -8.42
C VAL A 192 -11.39 16.37 -8.69
N MET A 193 -11.40 15.47 -9.66
CA MET A 193 -10.24 14.67 -10.08
C MET A 193 -9.54 15.38 -11.22
N VAL A 194 -8.29 15.78 -10.96
CA VAL A 194 -7.53 16.66 -11.84
C VAL A 194 -6.35 15.89 -12.42
N ASN A 195 -6.26 15.84 -13.75
CA ASN A 195 -5.04 15.38 -14.43
C ASN A 195 -4.02 16.52 -14.45
N SER A 196 -3.21 16.63 -13.39
CA SER A 196 -2.22 17.71 -13.25
C SER A 196 -1.12 17.67 -14.32
N VAL A 197 -0.89 16.52 -14.94
CA VAL A 197 0.07 16.35 -16.05
C VAL A 197 -0.34 17.17 -17.28
N ALA A 198 -1.62 17.51 -17.39
CA ALA A 198 -2.16 18.37 -18.43
C ALA A 198 -2.31 19.84 -17.98
N LEU A 199 -1.69 20.26 -16.87
CA LEU A 199 -1.79 21.63 -16.34
C LEU A 199 -0.45 22.36 -16.30
N GLU A 200 0.40 22.14 -17.30
CA GLU A 200 1.70 22.83 -17.42
C GLU A 200 1.54 24.34 -17.69
N GLY A 201 0.42 24.76 -18.29
CA GLY A 201 0.12 26.17 -18.59
C GLY A 201 0.85 26.73 -19.81
N ASP A 202 1.35 25.86 -20.70
CA ASP A 202 2.05 26.21 -21.94
C ASP A 202 1.10 26.36 -23.15
N GLY A 203 -0.21 26.19 -22.95
CA GLY A 203 -1.22 26.28 -23.99
C GLY A 203 -1.26 25.09 -24.95
N CYS A 204 -0.69 23.94 -24.57
CA CYS A 204 -0.81 22.72 -25.39
C CYS A 204 -2.29 22.34 -25.61
N ASN A 205 -2.63 21.67 -26.72
CA ASN A 205 -4.04 21.33 -27.02
C ASN A 205 -4.71 20.53 -25.89
N ILE A 206 -4.03 19.49 -25.39
CA ILE A 206 -4.51 18.67 -24.26
C ILE A 206 -4.63 19.50 -22.98
N CYS A 207 -3.71 20.46 -22.79
CA CYS A 207 -3.67 21.31 -21.62
C CYS A 207 -4.86 22.29 -21.61
N SER A 208 -5.11 22.90 -22.77
CA SER A 208 -6.23 23.83 -22.97
C SER A 208 -7.58 23.14 -22.79
N GLU A 209 -7.72 21.89 -23.27
CA GLU A 209 -8.91 21.07 -23.02
C GLU A 209 -9.10 20.77 -21.53
N ALA A 210 -8.04 20.35 -20.83
CA ALA A 210 -8.09 20.07 -19.39
C ALA A 210 -8.44 21.32 -18.56
N GLU A 211 -7.85 22.47 -18.90
CA GLU A 211 -8.20 23.75 -18.29
C GLU A 211 -9.68 24.07 -18.52
N ALA A 212 -10.16 24.04 -19.77
CA ALA A 212 -11.56 24.30 -20.13
C ALA A 212 -12.56 23.42 -19.37
N GLU A 213 -12.26 22.13 -19.20
CA GLU A 213 -13.09 21.22 -18.40
C GLU A 213 -13.15 21.64 -16.93
N LEU A 214 -12.02 22.02 -16.33
CA LEU A 214 -12.00 22.56 -14.97
C LEU A 214 -12.79 23.87 -14.86
N MET A 215 -12.77 24.68 -15.93
CA MET A 215 -13.60 25.88 -16.00
C MET A 215 -15.08 25.56 -15.93
N GLU A 216 -15.53 24.59 -16.70
CA GLU A 216 -16.92 24.15 -16.71
C GLU A 216 -17.36 23.61 -15.34
N ILE A 217 -16.51 22.84 -14.67
CA ILE A 217 -16.79 22.31 -13.32
C ILE A 217 -16.87 23.44 -12.30
N SER A 218 -15.96 24.41 -12.37
CA SER A 218 -15.99 25.61 -11.54
C SER A 218 -17.33 26.34 -11.69
N HIS A 219 -17.80 26.54 -12.92
CA HIS A 219 -19.10 27.18 -13.17
C HIS A 219 -20.28 26.35 -12.63
N LYS A 220 -20.22 25.02 -12.70
CA LYS A 220 -21.27 24.14 -12.13
C LYS A 220 -21.32 24.22 -10.60
N LEU A 221 -20.17 24.35 -9.95
CA LEU A 221 -20.07 24.37 -8.48
C LEU A 221 -20.31 25.77 -7.89
N ASN A 222 -19.92 26.83 -8.61
CA ASN A 222 -20.13 28.22 -8.20
C ASN A 222 -21.28 28.86 -8.98
N CYS A 223 -22.48 28.90 -8.39
CA CYS A 223 -23.67 29.47 -9.02
C CYS A 223 -23.62 30.99 -9.29
N SER A 224 -22.55 31.73 -8.95
CA SER A 224 -22.38 33.14 -9.33
C SER A 224 -20.96 33.68 -9.06
N ARG A 225 -20.47 34.44 -10.05
CA ARG A 225 -19.36 35.42 -10.07
C ARG A 225 -17.97 34.96 -10.50
N GLU A 226 -17.46 35.76 -11.42
CA GLU A 226 -16.33 35.55 -12.33
C GLU A 226 -15.00 35.27 -11.64
N LEU A 227 -14.32 34.28 -12.24
CA LEU A 227 -12.88 34.11 -12.39
C LEU A 227 -12.03 34.84 -11.35
N LEU A 228 -11.50 34.09 -10.38
CA LEU A 228 -10.22 34.47 -9.81
C LEU A 228 -9.34 33.25 -9.46
N TRP A 229 -9.87 32.16 -8.89
CA TRP A 229 -9.07 30.98 -8.43
C TRP A 229 -9.92 29.68 -8.53
N TRP A 230 -10.25 29.28 -9.77
CA TRP A 230 -11.14 28.22 -10.25
C TRP A 230 -12.07 27.48 -9.26
N LEU A 231 -11.60 26.65 -8.34
CA LEU A 231 -12.46 25.74 -7.56
C LEU A 231 -12.56 26.05 -6.05
N GLN A 232 -11.74 26.97 -5.52
CA GLN A 232 -11.57 27.23 -4.09
C GLN A 232 -11.72 25.97 -3.19
N PRO A 233 -10.95 24.90 -3.43
CA PRO A 233 -11.08 23.67 -2.65
C PRO A 233 -10.68 23.91 -1.19
N ARG A 234 -11.36 23.22 -0.27
CA ARG A 234 -11.00 23.20 1.16
C ARG A 234 -9.78 22.33 1.51
N LEU A 235 -9.37 21.47 0.58
CA LEU A 235 -8.27 20.52 0.72
C LEU A 235 -7.84 20.06 -0.68
N VAL A 236 -6.54 20.02 -0.93
CA VAL A 236 -5.93 19.37 -2.09
C VAL A 236 -5.18 18.12 -1.62
N LEU A 237 -5.35 17.01 -2.35
CA LEU A 237 -4.60 15.78 -2.14
C LEU A 237 -3.88 15.44 -3.44
N SER A 238 -2.56 15.30 -3.37
CA SER A 238 -1.68 15.06 -4.53
C SER A 238 -0.83 13.81 -4.32
N GLY A 239 -0.17 13.31 -5.37
CA GLY A 239 0.81 12.21 -5.30
C GLY A 239 2.23 12.69 -5.62
N HIS A 240 2.99 11.90 -6.36
CA HIS A 240 4.25 12.23 -7.04
C HIS A 240 5.49 12.43 -6.15
N THR A 241 5.37 13.06 -4.97
CA THR A 241 6.54 13.30 -4.11
C THR A 241 7.02 12.06 -3.36
N HIS A 242 6.24 10.97 -3.44
CA HIS A 242 6.37 9.72 -2.70
C HIS A 242 6.31 9.88 -1.17
N SER A 243 6.16 11.11 -0.66
CA SER A 243 6.38 11.51 0.73
C SER A 243 5.18 12.31 1.22
N ALA A 244 4.81 12.17 2.49
CA ALA A 244 3.83 13.10 3.03
C ALA A 244 4.48 14.48 3.20
N CYS A 245 3.92 15.46 2.51
CA CYS A 245 4.29 16.86 2.64
C CYS A 245 3.00 17.68 2.75
N GLU A 246 2.93 18.53 3.76
CA GLU A 246 1.85 19.50 3.92
C GLU A 246 2.33 20.84 3.41
N MET A 247 1.56 21.44 2.50
CA MET A 247 1.83 22.76 1.96
C MET A 247 0.57 23.62 2.09
N LEU A 248 0.76 24.93 2.14
CA LEU A 248 -0.33 25.89 2.13
C LEU A 248 -0.21 26.73 0.86
N HIS A 249 -1.21 26.63 -0.01
CA HIS A 249 -1.30 27.43 -1.22
C HIS A 249 -1.78 28.84 -0.93
N GLY A 250 -1.68 29.71 -1.94
CA GLY A 250 -2.32 31.02 -1.93
C GLY A 250 -3.80 30.92 -1.54
N ALA A 251 -4.31 31.93 -0.83
CA ALA A 251 -5.63 31.92 -0.19
C ALA A 251 -5.82 30.95 1.01
N GLY A 252 -4.75 30.32 1.50
CA GLY A 252 -4.79 29.50 2.71
C GLY A 252 -5.36 28.09 2.50
N ILE A 253 -5.27 27.58 1.27
CA ILE A 253 -5.77 26.25 0.90
C ILE A 253 -4.70 25.20 1.26
N PRO A 254 -4.99 24.23 2.15
CA PRO A 254 -4.04 23.18 2.49
C PRO A 254 -3.94 22.13 1.37
N GLU A 255 -2.72 21.73 1.05
CA GLU A 255 -2.40 20.55 0.26
C GLU A 255 -1.67 19.52 1.12
N LEU A 256 -2.04 18.25 0.97
CA LEU A 256 -1.28 17.12 1.48
C LEU A 256 -0.90 16.20 0.33
N SER A 257 0.41 16.03 0.11
CA SER A 257 0.92 14.98 -0.77
C SER A 257 0.78 13.62 -0.08
N VAL A 258 0.17 12.67 -0.77
CA VAL A 258 -0.06 11.30 -0.32
C VAL A 258 1.22 10.50 -0.55
N PRO A 259 1.75 9.81 0.47
CA PRO A 259 2.93 8.98 0.33
C PRO A 259 2.74 7.83 -0.66
N SER A 260 3.85 7.31 -1.17
CA SER A 260 3.80 6.11 -1.99
C SER A 260 3.31 4.90 -1.19
N PHE A 261 2.46 4.10 -1.84
CA PHE A 261 1.92 2.85 -1.31
C PHE A 261 2.87 1.65 -1.49
N SER A 262 3.95 1.83 -2.25
CA SER A 262 4.82 0.75 -2.73
C SER A 262 6.19 0.79 -2.09
N TRP A 263 6.71 -0.37 -1.67
CA TRP A 263 8.10 -0.47 -1.22
C TRP A 263 9.11 -0.09 -2.31
N ARG A 264 8.70 -0.07 -3.57
CA ARG A 264 9.57 0.31 -4.70
C ARG A 264 10.14 1.71 -4.54
N ASN A 265 9.37 2.59 -3.90
CA ASN A 265 9.68 4.01 -3.78
C ASN A 265 10.20 4.37 -2.40
N ARG A 266 9.75 3.66 -1.35
CA ARG A 266 10.15 3.93 0.04
C ARG A 266 10.16 2.68 0.90
N ASN A 267 11.09 2.64 1.85
CA ASN A 267 11.13 1.59 2.88
C ASN A 267 9.88 1.60 3.79
N ASN A 268 9.27 2.77 4.01
CA ASN A 268 8.13 2.98 4.92
C ASN A 268 6.86 3.45 4.19
N PRO A 269 6.27 2.65 3.29
CA PRO A 269 5.11 3.06 2.52
C PRO A 269 3.90 3.26 3.44
N SER A 270 2.97 4.08 3.00
CA SER A 270 1.79 4.46 3.78
C SER A 270 0.68 4.96 2.87
N PHE A 271 -0.51 5.13 3.45
CA PHE A 271 -1.64 5.77 2.77
C PHE A 271 -2.33 6.75 3.72
N ILE A 272 -3.18 7.61 3.18
CA ILE A 272 -3.97 8.57 3.96
C ILE A 272 -5.41 8.07 4.11
N MET A 273 -5.91 8.15 5.34
CA MET A 273 -7.30 7.92 5.69
C MET A 273 -7.97 9.27 5.93
N GLY A 274 -9.13 9.48 5.30
CA GLY A 274 -9.96 10.67 5.48
C GLY A 274 -11.32 10.32 6.07
N SER A 275 -11.71 11.03 7.11
CA SER A 275 -13.10 11.11 7.56
C SER A 275 -13.64 12.48 7.18
N MET A 276 -14.67 12.49 6.33
CA MET A 276 -15.12 13.70 5.64
C MET A 276 -16.62 13.89 5.80
N THR A 277 -17.04 15.11 6.02
CA THR A 277 -18.43 15.59 5.87
C THR A 277 -18.45 16.67 4.78
N PRO A 278 -19.62 17.16 4.33
CA PRO A 278 -19.69 18.23 3.35
C PRO A 278 -18.89 19.47 3.73
N THR A 279 -18.80 19.78 5.03
CA THR A 279 -18.17 21.00 5.54
C THR A 279 -16.80 20.75 6.16
N LYS A 280 -16.60 19.65 6.88
CA LYS A 280 -15.37 19.37 7.65
C LYS A 280 -14.64 18.10 7.19
N TYR A 281 -13.37 17.97 7.54
CA TYR A 281 -12.60 16.75 7.31
C TYR A 281 -11.56 16.55 8.42
N ALA A 282 -11.10 15.32 8.56
CA ALA A 282 -9.92 14.96 9.32
C ALA A 282 -9.12 13.90 8.56
N LEU A 283 -7.80 14.03 8.56
CA LEU A 283 -6.88 13.12 7.88
C LEU A 283 -5.98 12.42 8.90
N ALA A 284 -5.63 11.17 8.62
CA ALA A 284 -4.63 10.43 9.37
C ALA A 284 -3.81 9.56 8.42
N LYS A 285 -2.51 9.48 8.67
CA LYS A 285 -1.62 8.57 7.94
C LYS A 285 -1.65 7.18 8.56
N CYS A 286 -1.80 6.16 7.74
CA CYS A 286 -1.66 4.76 8.12
C CYS A 286 -0.41 4.16 7.48
N TYR A 287 0.52 3.67 8.31
CA TYR A 287 1.74 3.02 7.84
C TYR A 287 1.48 1.60 7.36
N LEU A 288 2.31 1.15 6.44
CA LEU A 288 2.46 -0.26 6.07
C LEU A 288 3.74 -0.83 6.67
N PRO A 289 3.92 -2.16 6.70
CA PRO A 289 5.16 -2.77 7.17
C PRO A 289 6.38 -2.21 6.43
N GLN A 290 7.50 -2.02 7.14
CA GLN A 290 8.73 -1.56 6.50
C GLN A 290 9.44 -2.71 5.80
N GLU A 291 10.01 -2.47 4.62
CA GLU A 291 10.73 -3.50 3.86
C GLU A 291 11.91 -4.05 4.67
N ASP A 292 12.73 -3.18 5.24
CA ASP A 292 13.89 -3.56 6.04
C ASP A 292 13.50 -4.41 7.24
N THR A 293 12.37 -4.13 7.88
CA THR A 293 11.89 -4.95 9.00
C THR A 293 11.61 -6.38 8.54
N VAL A 294 11.01 -6.54 7.35
CA VAL A 294 10.74 -7.85 6.77
C VAL A 294 12.04 -8.55 6.36
N LEU A 295 12.97 -7.84 5.71
CA LEU A 295 14.27 -8.38 5.30
C LEU A 295 15.12 -8.80 6.51
N ILE A 296 15.20 -7.96 7.55
CA ILE A 296 15.90 -8.26 8.81
C ILE A 296 15.29 -9.49 9.47
N THR A 297 13.95 -9.62 9.46
CA THR A 297 13.27 -10.80 10.01
C THR A 297 13.66 -12.07 9.24
N TYR A 298 13.74 -12.01 7.91
CA TYR A 298 14.22 -13.13 7.10
C TYR A 298 15.69 -13.48 7.37
N CYS A 299 16.57 -12.48 7.46
CA CYS A 299 17.98 -12.70 7.77
C CYS A 299 18.17 -13.29 9.17
N GLY A 300 17.44 -12.80 10.17
CA GLY A 300 17.44 -13.33 11.53
C GLY A 300 16.96 -14.77 11.59
N ALA A 301 15.89 -15.10 10.86
CA ALA A 301 15.39 -16.47 10.74
C ALA A 301 16.40 -17.41 10.08
N ALA A 302 17.07 -16.98 9.00
CA ALA A 302 18.13 -17.75 8.36
C ALA A 302 19.28 -18.05 9.33
N GLY A 303 19.74 -17.04 10.09
CA GLY A 303 20.75 -17.22 11.14
C GLY A 303 20.28 -18.20 12.22
N PHE A 304 19.03 -18.09 12.68
CA PHE A 304 18.45 -19.00 13.66
C PHE A 304 18.38 -20.45 13.15
N LEU A 305 18.03 -20.67 11.89
CA LEU A 305 18.04 -21.99 11.25
C LEU A 305 19.45 -22.60 11.21
N VAL A 306 20.48 -21.80 10.89
CA VAL A 306 21.89 -22.25 10.94
C VAL A 306 22.27 -22.68 12.36
N VAL A 307 21.87 -21.92 13.39
CA VAL A 307 22.13 -22.29 14.80
C VAL A 307 21.46 -23.62 15.14
N ILE A 308 20.19 -23.83 14.73
CA ILE A 308 19.50 -25.12 14.94
C ILE A 308 20.27 -26.27 14.30
N MET A 309 20.76 -26.08 13.07
CA MET A 309 21.54 -27.09 12.34
C MET A 309 22.87 -27.40 13.05
N LEU A 310 23.61 -26.39 13.48
CA LEU A 310 24.88 -26.55 14.18
C LEU A 310 24.72 -27.23 15.55
N VAL A 311 23.65 -26.91 16.29
CA VAL A 311 23.32 -27.57 17.56
C VAL A 311 22.98 -29.05 17.33
N ASP A 312 22.22 -29.40 16.28
CA ASP A 312 21.93 -30.81 15.99
C ASP A 312 23.18 -31.59 15.52
N LEU A 313 24.08 -30.94 14.77
CA LEU A 313 25.38 -31.52 14.41
C LEU A 313 26.34 -31.67 15.60
N GLY A 314 25.99 -31.13 16.78
CA GLY A 314 26.83 -31.17 17.98
C GLY A 314 28.03 -30.21 17.94
N LEU A 315 28.04 -29.28 16.98
CA LEU A 315 29.10 -28.27 16.82
C LEU A 315 28.91 -27.06 17.74
N LEU A 316 27.71 -26.90 18.32
CA LEU A 316 27.39 -25.89 19.33
C LEU A 316 26.72 -26.54 20.54
N ALA A 317 27.09 -26.08 21.74
CA ALA A 317 26.39 -26.47 22.95
C ALA A 317 24.95 -25.95 22.88
N SER A 318 23.96 -26.82 23.17
CA SER A 318 22.57 -26.40 23.18
C SER A 318 22.36 -25.25 24.19
N PRO A 319 21.79 -24.11 23.78
CA PRO A 319 21.51 -22.99 24.69
C PRO A 319 20.64 -23.42 25.88
N PHE A 320 19.76 -24.40 25.67
CA PHE A 320 18.91 -25.00 26.70
C PHE A 320 19.71 -25.74 27.79
N LEU A 321 20.84 -26.36 27.45
CA LEU A 321 21.72 -27.01 28.44
C LEU A 321 22.52 -26.00 29.27
N LEU A 322 22.87 -24.84 28.69
CA LEU A 322 23.52 -23.75 29.42
C LEU A 322 22.54 -23.05 30.39
N GLY A 323 21.32 -22.74 29.94
CA GLY A 323 20.28 -22.13 30.77
C GLY A 323 19.88 -23.00 31.97
N CYS A 324 19.71 -24.32 31.77
CA CYS A 324 19.44 -25.25 32.87
C CYS A 324 20.62 -25.42 33.84
N LYS A 325 21.88 -25.30 33.39
CA LYS A 325 23.05 -25.30 34.28
C LYS A 325 23.17 -24.01 35.09
N LEU A 326 22.81 -22.86 34.52
CA LEU A 326 22.74 -21.58 35.22
C LEU A 326 21.60 -21.55 36.25
N LEU A 327 20.40 -22.01 35.88
CA LEU A 327 19.25 -22.10 36.80
C LEU A 327 19.49 -23.12 37.94
N ARG A 328 20.26 -24.19 37.71
CA ARG A 328 20.69 -25.08 38.80
C ARG A 328 21.71 -24.43 39.74
N LYS A 329 22.61 -23.58 39.23
CA LYS A 329 23.55 -22.81 40.06
C LYS A 329 22.85 -21.78 40.96
N PHE A 330 21.73 -21.20 40.51
CA PHE A 330 20.94 -20.27 41.33
C PHE A 330 20.01 -20.96 42.35
N LYS A 331 19.81 -22.28 42.25
CA LYS A 331 19.06 -23.07 43.24
C LYS A 331 19.93 -23.67 44.35
N THR A 332 21.25 -23.45 44.31
CA THR A 332 22.23 -23.97 45.27
C THR A 332 22.95 -22.85 46.04
N VAL A 333 22.26 -21.74 46.30
CA VAL A 333 22.69 -20.70 47.27
C VAL A 333 21.62 -20.57 48.34
#